data_AF-A0A2D6MA24-F1
#
_entry.id   AF-A0A2D6MA24-F1
#
_cell.length_a   1.000
_cell.length_b   1.000
_cell.length_c   1.000
_cell.angle_alpha   90.00
_cell.angle_beta   90.00
_cell.angle_gamma   90.00
#
_symmetry.space_group_name_H-M   'P 1'
#
loop_
_entity.id
_entity.type
_entity.pdbx_description
1 polymer ?
#
loop_
_entity_poly.entity_id
_entity_poly.type
_entity_poly.pdbx_seq_one_letter_code
_entity_poly.pdbx_strand_id
1 'polypeptide(L)' 'MKNPVSDNTEKAALQQYEVRRSHRVLRGGGWDKSPFNLESASRNSLNPSYRINNLGFRVVRNKPKKKK' A
#
# COMPACT_ATOMS: atom_id res chain seq x y z
N MET A 1 -32.25 -16.02 -14.20
CA MET A 1 -31.00 -16.23 -14.97
C MET A 1 -30.02 -15.16 -14.54
N LYS A 2 -28.79 -15.51 -14.11
CA LYS A 2 -27.80 -14.50 -13.73
C LYS A 2 -27.36 -13.72 -14.97
N ASN A 3 -27.29 -12.41 -14.87
CA ASN A 3 -26.92 -11.56 -15.98
C ASN A 3 -25.39 -11.58 -16.13
N PRO A 4 -24.83 -12.05 -17.26
CA PRO A 4 -23.38 -12.27 -17.38
C PRO A 4 -22.56 -10.97 -17.25
N VAL A 5 -23.15 -9.81 -17.51
CA VAL A 5 -22.48 -8.51 -17.38
C VAL A 5 -22.31 -8.09 -15.91
N SER A 6 -23.30 -8.35 -15.04
CA SER A 6 -23.20 -8.03 -13.61
C SER A 6 -22.22 -8.94 -12.89
N ASP A 7 -22.25 -10.24 -13.17
CA ASP A 7 -21.34 -11.22 -12.56
C ASP A 7 -19.86 -10.94 -12.91
N ASN A 8 -19.59 -10.40 -14.10
CA ASN A 8 -18.23 -10.00 -14.50
C ASN A 8 -17.77 -8.72 -13.78
N THR A 9 -18.70 -7.79 -13.53
CA THR A 9 -18.42 -6.53 -12.84
C THR A 9 -18.09 -6.78 -11.36
N GLU A 10 -18.83 -7.66 -10.70
CA GLU A 10 -18.57 -8.04 -9.31
C GLU A 10 -17.22 -8.76 -9.16
N LYS A 11 -16.90 -9.68 -10.08
CA LYS A 11 -15.59 -10.36 -10.09
C LYS A 11 -14.44 -9.38 -10.30
N ALA A 12 -14.60 -8.42 -11.21
CA ALA A 12 -13.59 -7.38 -11.41
C ALA A 12 -13.40 -6.51 -10.14
N ALA A 13 -14.49 -6.17 -9.45
CA ALA A 13 -14.42 -5.39 -8.20
C ALA A 13 -13.72 -6.17 -7.07
N LEU A 14 -14.03 -7.46 -6.90
CA LEU A 14 -13.36 -8.34 -5.94
C LEU A 14 -11.85 -8.46 -6.24
N GLN A 15 -11.50 -8.62 -7.51
CA GLN A 15 -10.11 -8.67 -7.92
C GLN A 15 -9.36 -7.36 -7.61
N GLN A 16 -9.99 -6.20 -7.88
CA GLN A 16 -9.41 -4.90 -7.55
C GLN A 16 -9.26 -4.70 -6.03
N TYR A 17 -10.20 -5.19 -5.23
CA TYR A 17 -10.11 -5.17 -3.78
C TYR A 17 -8.91 -5.97 -3.28
N GLU A 18 -8.72 -7.19 -3.76
CA GLU A 18 -7.58 -8.04 -3.36
C GLU A 18 -6.24 -7.42 -3.80
N VAL A 19 -6.18 -6.81 -5.00
CA VAL A 19 -5.00 -6.06 -5.43
C VAL A 19 -4.70 -4.91 -4.47
N ARG A 20 -5.68 -4.06 -4.15
CA ARG A 20 -5.47 -2.94 -3.19
C ARG A 20 -5.11 -3.42 -1.79
N ARG A 21 -5.69 -4.53 -1.34
CA ARG A 21 -5.39 -5.16 -0.04
C ARG A 21 -3.96 -5.68 0.06
N SER A 22 -3.39 -6.10 -1.07
CA SER A 22 -1.99 -6.55 -1.14
C SER A 22 -0.97 -5.41 -1.03
N HIS A 23 -1.36 -4.17 -1.32
CA HIS A 23 -0.44 -3.03 -1.30
C HIS A 23 0.13 -2.76 0.10
N ARG A 24 1.33 -2.18 0.14
CA ARG A 24 2.00 -1.77 1.37
C ARG A 24 2.15 -0.26 1.41
N VAL A 25 1.95 0.30 2.60
CA VAL A 25 1.99 1.74 2.82
C VAL A 25 3.43 2.23 2.87
N LEU A 26 3.69 3.35 2.19
CA LEU A 26 4.94 4.08 2.16
C LEU A 26 4.73 5.45 2.81
N ARG A 27 5.75 5.98 3.49
CA ARG A 27 5.70 7.25 4.24
C ARG A 27 6.95 8.09 3.97
N GLY A 28 6.81 9.41 4.07
CA GLY A 28 7.93 10.36 4.05
C GLY A 28 8.38 10.83 2.66
N GLY A 29 7.72 10.37 1.59
CA GLY A 29 8.04 10.77 0.21
C GLY A 29 9.43 10.35 -0.26
N GLY A 30 9.94 11.07 -1.27
CA GLY A 30 11.21 10.81 -1.95
C GLY A 30 11.68 12.07 -2.68
N TRP A 31 12.88 12.02 -3.26
CA TRP A 31 13.52 13.18 -3.90
C TRP A 31 12.74 13.77 -5.09
N ASP A 32 11.82 12.99 -5.69
CA ASP A 32 10.99 13.35 -6.85
C ASP A 32 9.54 13.73 -6.45
N LYS A 33 9.20 13.77 -5.17
CA LYS A 33 7.80 13.92 -4.71
C LYS A 33 7.41 15.36 -4.45
N SER A 34 6.17 15.69 -4.83
CA SER A 34 5.51 16.96 -4.48
C SER A 34 5.45 17.17 -2.96
N PRO A 35 5.52 18.43 -2.47
CA PRO A 35 5.50 18.76 -1.05
C PRO A 35 4.37 18.09 -0.24
N PHE A 36 3.17 17.94 -0.82
CA PHE A 36 2.04 17.25 -0.18
C PHE A 36 2.35 15.80 0.23
N ASN A 37 3.25 15.12 -0.49
CA ASN A 37 3.65 13.75 -0.18
C ASN A 37 4.71 13.64 0.92
N LEU A 38 5.29 14.76 1.35
CA LEU A 38 6.28 14.82 2.42
C LEU A 38 5.62 14.94 3.81
N GLU A 39 4.32 15.20 3.86
CA GLU A 39 3.56 15.27 5.10
C GLU A 39 3.57 13.94 5.86
N SER A 40 3.66 14.02 7.19
CA SER A 40 3.66 12.84 8.07
C SER A 40 2.37 12.02 7.97
N ALA A 41 1.26 12.69 7.65
CA ALA A 41 -0.05 12.10 7.45
C ALA A 41 -0.24 11.46 6.08
N SER A 42 0.61 11.75 5.09
CA SER A 42 0.47 11.21 3.74
C SER A 42 0.71 9.70 3.72
N ARG A 43 -0.15 8.96 2.98
CA ARG A 43 -0.16 7.49 2.92
C ARG A 43 -0.17 7.00 1.48
N ASN A 44 1.00 7.00 0.88
CA ASN A 44 1.20 6.35 -0.42
C ASN A 44 1.19 4.83 -0.26
N SER A 45 0.86 4.10 -1.32
CA SER A 45 0.88 2.63 -1.30
C SER A 45 1.28 2.05 -2.64
N LEU A 46 2.05 0.96 -2.63
CA LEU A 46 2.46 0.24 -3.83
C LEU A 46 2.30 -1.26 -3.63
N ASN A 47 2.15 -1.98 -4.74
CA ASN A 47 2.29 -3.43 -4.75
C ASN A 47 3.69 -3.81 -4.23
N PRO A 48 3.84 -4.81 -3.34
CA PRO A 48 5.13 -5.20 -2.77
C PRO A 48 6.20 -5.59 -3.80
N SER A 49 5.79 -6.00 -5.00
CA SER A 49 6.68 -6.44 -6.07
C SER A 49 7.26 -5.27 -6.88
N TYR A 50 6.71 -4.05 -6.74
CA TYR A 50 7.22 -2.87 -7.44
C TYR A 50 8.58 -2.43 -6.89
N ARG A 51 9.53 -2.21 -7.80
CA ARG A 51 10.89 -1.75 -7.48
C ARG A 51 11.13 -0.42 -8.20
N ILE A 52 11.37 0.62 -7.42
CA ILE A 52 11.60 1.98 -7.91
C ILE A 52 12.79 2.59 -7.14
N ASN A 53 13.55 3.46 -7.80
CA ASN A 53 14.83 3.99 -7.28
C ASN A 53 14.68 5.01 -6.14
N ASN A 54 13.46 5.50 -5.88
CA ASN A 54 13.13 6.39 -4.76
C ASN A 54 12.47 5.64 -3.58
N LEU A 55 12.40 4.30 -3.62
CA LEU A 55 11.90 3.48 -2.51
C LEU A 55 13.04 3.02 -1.61
N GLY A 56 12.87 3.19 -0.29
CA GLY A 56 13.78 2.70 0.74
C GLY A 56 13.03 2.15 1.95
N PHE A 57 13.78 1.71 2.98
CA PHE A 57 13.22 1.20 4.23
C PHE A 57 13.96 1.77 5.44
N ARG A 58 13.23 1.86 6.56
CA ARG A 58 13.79 2.18 7.89
C ARG A 58 13.58 0.97 8.78
N VAL A 59 14.68 0.42 9.32
CA VAL A 59 14.61 -0.69 10.27
C VAL A 59 14.02 -0.21 11.60
N VAL A 60 13.17 -1.04 12.20
CA VAL A 60 12.57 -0.79 13.52
C VAL A 60 12.79 -2.01 14.41
N ARG A 61 12.86 -1.79 15.72
CA ARG A 61 12.97 -2.87 16.72
C ARG A 61 11.75 -2.88 17.64
N ASN A 62 11.38 -4.07 18.09
CA ASN A 62 10.36 -4.21 19.12
C ASN A 62 10.83 -3.58 20.44
N LYS A 63 9.88 -3.05 21.22
CA LYS A 63 10.17 -2.60 22.59
C LYS A 63 10.65 -3.81 23.42
N PRO A 64 11.65 -3.64 24.31
CA PRO A 64 12.08 -4.72 25.18
C PRO A 64 10.91 -5.20 26.05
N LYS A 65 10.78 -6.52 26.23
CA LYS A 65 9.80 -7.09 27.16
C LYS A 65 10.19 -6.66 28.58
N LYS A 66 9.27 -6.04 29.32
CA LYS A 66 9.49 -5.81 30.76
C LYS A 66 9.59 -7.17 31.45
N LYS A 67 10.59 -7.35 32.32
CA LYS A 67 10.60 -8.50 33.25
C LYS A 67 9.40 -8.32 34.20
N LYS A 68 8.65 -9.41 34.41
CA LYS A 68 7.61 -9.46 35.43
C LYS A 68 8.24 -9.37 36.81
#